data_AF-A0A7W3XVC1-F1
#
_entry.id   AF-A0A7W3XVC1-F1
#
_cell.length_a   1.000
_cell.length_b   1.000
_cell.length_c   1.000
_cell.angle_alpha   90.00
_cell.angle_beta   90.00
_cell.angle_gamma   90.00
#
_symmetry.space_group_name_H-M   'P 1'
#
loop_
_entity.id
_entity.type
_entity.pdbx_description
1 polymer ?
#
loop_
_entity_poly.entity_id
_entity_poly.type
_entity_poly.pdbx_seq_one_letter_code
_entity_poly.pdbx_strand_id
1 'polypeptide(L)'
;MAHHHGIPTRHGRRPKATITREWLHEQHIVHGRTLVELAESVGVSPATMNRWAKTHQIPARRFGTHTHHPDLRGNLHSVPEILRPAPTGPASRKRLRVLAELPAHPDLAAAKALNLDRATVWSYLDRLEKELSGRLVHRSGKRRRTTTPTAFGHRVIQTIRDLEHATRTRDSPFRSRRRGAVRLSNRDRARDSCLMTVGFSGEVAEYYAKFRRAYPEQVLDFLQDYFSLTPGDSVLDLGCGTGQLALPLADRVRSVIGMDPEPDMLRLAREAAGQREVRNATWVLGADTDVPALGTLLGHEPSLAMTVVGQALHWMRHDELFRDSLPLFRAGGGIAVIANGTPLWQQDTAWSRALRACLEQHFETELTASCGTADQDRIRYAQALEDAGFSDVRSTTVSYTDELTFQQVIGGLYSAIPAEQLPGADQRPAFEDDIRKAMPHAEPFPEQVHVSVLVGRTA
;
A
#
# COMPACT_ATOMS: atom_id res chain seq x y z
N MET A 1 -6.06 -58.96 15.17
CA MET A 1 -5.15 -59.26 14.05
C MET A 1 -4.34 -58.03 13.60
N ALA A 2 -3.76 -57.24 14.53
CA ALA A 2 -2.88 -56.10 14.18
C ALA A 2 -1.61 -56.02 15.06
N HIS A 3 -1.32 -57.06 15.86
CA HIS A 3 -0.11 -57.15 16.68
C HIS A 3 0.99 -58.04 16.07
N HIS A 4 0.76 -58.62 14.88
CA HIS A 4 1.69 -59.58 14.26
C HIS A 4 2.61 -58.99 13.17
N HIS A 5 2.51 -57.68 12.85
CA HIS A 5 3.23 -57.08 11.71
C HIS A 5 4.13 -55.88 12.03
N GLY A 6 4.49 -55.63 13.30
CA GLY A 6 5.58 -54.69 13.61
C GLY A 6 5.43 -53.28 13.03
N ILE A 7 4.20 -52.82 12.79
CA ILE A 7 3.96 -51.45 12.31
C ILE A 7 4.07 -50.51 13.52
N PRO A 8 4.97 -49.52 13.51
CA PRO A 8 5.04 -48.53 14.57
C PRO A 8 3.73 -47.74 14.61
N THR A 9 2.91 -47.97 15.63
CA THR A 9 1.80 -47.08 15.95
C THR A 9 2.39 -45.79 16.50
N ARG A 10 2.20 -44.69 15.76
CA ARG A 10 2.69 -43.36 16.11
C ARG A 10 2.18 -42.95 17.50
N HIS A 11 3.08 -42.95 18.48
CA HIS A 11 2.83 -42.42 19.81
C HIS A 11 2.52 -40.91 19.75
N GLY A 12 1.64 -40.47 20.66
CA GLY A 12 1.63 -39.10 21.17
C GLY A 12 0.54 -38.19 20.61
N ARG A 13 -0.67 -38.30 21.16
CA ARG A 13 -1.68 -37.22 21.13
C ARG A 13 -1.09 -36.03 21.92
N ARG A 14 -0.60 -34.99 21.23
CA ARG A 14 -0.22 -33.72 21.89
C ARG A 14 -1.45 -33.12 22.59
N PRO A 15 -1.30 -32.40 23.73
CA PRO A 15 -2.44 -31.88 24.47
C PRO A 15 -3.21 -30.89 23.58
N LYS A 16 -4.53 -31.08 23.44
CA LYS A 16 -5.38 -30.03 22.88
C LYS A 16 -5.32 -28.87 23.86
N ALA A 17 -4.65 -27.78 23.52
CA ALA A 17 -4.80 -26.53 24.24
C ALA A 17 -6.30 -26.22 24.25
N THR A 18 -6.91 -26.24 25.44
CA THR A 18 -8.32 -25.91 25.60
C THR A 18 -8.44 -24.41 25.36
N ILE A 19 -8.80 -24.03 24.13
CA ILE A 19 -9.04 -22.63 23.81
C ILE A 19 -10.26 -22.18 24.59
N THR A 20 -10.07 -21.20 25.47
CA THR A 20 -11.15 -20.60 26.26
C THR A 20 -11.84 -19.48 25.47
N ARG A 21 -13.07 -19.13 25.88
CA ARG A 21 -13.82 -18.02 25.30
C ARG A 21 -13.07 -16.70 25.45
N GLU A 22 -12.43 -16.51 26.59
CA GLU A 22 -11.69 -15.31 26.97
C GLU A 22 -10.48 -15.11 26.05
N TRP A 23 -9.69 -16.16 25.82
CA TRP A 23 -8.57 -16.13 24.88
C TRP A 23 -9.02 -15.84 23.46
N LEU A 24 -10.10 -16.48 23.01
CA LEU A 24 -10.67 -16.25 21.68
C LEU A 24 -11.17 -14.81 21.51
N HIS A 25 -11.81 -14.24 22.53
CA HIS A 25 -12.30 -12.87 22.51
C HIS A 25 -11.14 -11.87 22.50
N GLU A 26 -10.16 -12.04 23.38
CA GLU A 26 -8.96 -11.21 23.44
C GLU A 26 -8.21 -11.24 22.10
N GLN A 27 -7.94 -12.42 21.56
CA GLN A 27 -7.18 -12.54 20.32
C GLN A 27 -7.97 -12.08 19.07
N HIS A 28 -9.26 -12.42 18.98
CA HIS A 28 -10.07 -12.12 17.79
C HIS A 28 -10.68 -10.71 17.80
N ILE A 29 -11.16 -10.25 18.96
CA ILE A 29 -11.85 -8.97 19.10
C ILE A 29 -10.88 -7.86 19.49
N VAL A 30 -10.06 -8.08 20.53
CA VAL A 30 -9.16 -7.05 21.09
C VAL A 30 -7.91 -6.89 20.23
N HIS A 31 -7.22 -7.97 19.89
CA HIS A 31 -6.03 -7.95 19.04
C HIS A 31 -6.33 -8.01 17.53
N GLY A 32 -7.60 -8.18 17.17
CA GLY A 32 -8.06 -8.09 15.78
C GLY A 32 -7.56 -9.18 14.83
N ARG A 33 -6.98 -10.27 15.35
CA ARG A 33 -6.48 -11.39 14.55
C ARG A 33 -7.63 -12.15 13.92
N THR A 34 -7.47 -12.59 12.68
CA THR A 34 -8.54 -13.33 12.00
C THR A 34 -8.68 -14.74 12.58
N LEU A 35 -9.88 -15.34 12.49
CA LEU A 35 -10.07 -16.74 12.92
C LEU A 35 -9.21 -17.73 12.13
N VAL A 36 -8.67 -17.32 10.97
CA VAL A 36 -7.73 -18.10 10.15
C VAL A 36 -6.34 -18.06 10.78
N GLU A 37 -5.82 -16.88 11.11
CA GLU A 37 -4.54 -16.71 11.82
C GLU A 37 -4.53 -17.42 13.18
N LEU A 38 -5.64 -17.33 13.92
CA LEU A 38 -5.78 -18.05 15.18
C LEU A 38 -5.75 -19.56 14.97
N ALA A 39 -6.35 -20.07 13.90
CA ALA A 39 -6.32 -21.49 13.58
C ALA A 39 -4.89 -21.98 13.31
N GLU A 40 -4.12 -21.22 12.52
CA GLU A 40 -2.73 -21.53 12.20
C GLU A 40 -1.84 -21.50 13.45
N SER A 41 -1.95 -20.45 14.27
CA SER A 41 -1.14 -20.32 15.49
C SER A 41 -1.40 -21.39 16.55
N VAL A 42 -2.60 -21.98 16.59
CA VAL A 42 -2.93 -23.08 17.52
C VAL A 42 -2.83 -24.45 16.83
N GLY A 43 -2.44 -24.50 15.55
CA GLY A 43 -2.26 -25.73 14.80
C GLY A 43 -3.56 -26.50 14.54
N VAL A 44 -4.68 -25.79 14.36
CA VAL A 44 -5.99 -26.35 14.02
C VAL A 44 -6.48 -25.85 12.68
N SER A 45 -7.45 -26.55 12.09
CA SER A 45 -8.02 -26.06 10.81
C SER A 45 -8.88 -24.81 11.03
N PRO A 46 -8.95 -23.89 10.04
CA PRO A 46 -9.85 -22.73 10.12
C PRO A 46 -11.32 -23.10 10.37
N ALA A 47 -11.76 -24.26 9.89
CA ALA A 47 -13.11 -24.78 10.17
C ALA A 47 -13.30 -25.17 11.65
N THR A 48 -12.25 -25.66 12.30
CA THR A 48 -12.25 -25.98 13.74
C THR A 48 -12.30 -24.70 14.57
N MET A 49 -11.49 -23.70 14.20
CA MET A 49 -11.48 -22.40 14.88
C MET A 49 -12.81 -21.66 14.72
N ASN A 50 -13.40 -21.67 13.52
CA ASN A 50 -14.74 -21.14 13.29
C ASN A 50 -15.82 -21.85 14.12
N ARG A 51 -15.69 -23.16 14.32
CA ARG A 51 -16.60 -23.92 15.17
C ARG A 51 -16.47 -23.49 16.63
N TRP A 52 -15.24 -23.33 17.13
CA TRP A 52 -14.98 -22.87 18.49
C TRP A 52 -15.46 -21.44 18.72
N ALA A 53 -15.22 -20.52 17.79
CA ALA A 53 -15.76 -19.16 17.87
C ALA A 53 -17.30 -19.15 17.98
N LYS A 54 -17.99 -20.02 17.23
CA LYS A 54 -19.45 -20.20 17.34
C LYS A 54 -19.87 -20.81 18.67
N THR A 55 -19.20 -21.86 19.12
CA THR A 55 -19.46 -22.52 20.41
C THR A 55 -19.29 -21.57 21.59
N HIS A 56 -18.29 -20.69 21.54
CA HIS A 56 -18.02 -19.68 22.57
C HIS A 56 -18.77 -18.36 22.36
N GLN A 57 -19.65 -18.28 21.35
CA GLN A 57 -20.44 -17.10 21.02
C GLN A 57 -19.59 -15.83 20.85
N ILE A 58 -18.43 -15.97 20.21
CA ILE A 58 -17.56 -14.83 19.91
C ILE A 58 -18.23 -14.01 18.80
N PRO A 59 -18.40 -12.68 18.98
CA PRO A 59 -19.05 -11.84 17.98
C PRO A 59 -18.38 -11.95 16.63
N ALA A 60 -19.15 -12.23 15.57
CA ALA A 60 -18.65 -12.01 14.23
C ALA A 60 -18.38 -10.51 14.07
N ARG A 61 -17.14 -10.13 13.72
CA ARG A 61 -16.83 -8.73 13.38
C ARG A 61 -17.86 -8.28 12.34
N ARG A 62 -18.65 -7.26 12.67
CA ARG A 62 -19.53 -6.60 11.71
C ARG A 62 -18.61 -6.00 10.66
N PHE A 63 -18.56 -6.62 9.47
CA PHE A 63 -18.04 -5.93 8.30
C PHE A 63 -18.86 -4.65 8.17
N GLY A 64 -18.17 -3.51 8.25
CA GLY A 64 -18.76 -2.19 8.11
C GLY A 64 -19.70 -2.18 6.92
N THR A 65 -20.92 -1.76 7.22
CA THR A 65 -22.00 -1.46 6.29
C THR A 65 -21.51 -0.51 5.21
N HIS A 66 -21.81 -0.88 3.96
CA HIS A 66 -21.87 -0.07 2.74
C HIS A 66 -21.54 1.42 2.93
N THR A 67 -20.32 1.80 2.57
CA THR A 67 -19.96 3.19 2.30
C THR A 67 -19.57 3.26 0.84
N HIS A 68 -20.46 3.88 0.06
CA HIS A 68 -20.26 4.21 -1.34
C HIS A 68 -19.16 5.28 -1.42
N HIS A 69 -18.00 4.96 -2.00
CA HIS A 69 -17.00 5.97 -2.40
C HIS A 69 -16.73 5.91 -3.92
N PRO A 70 -16.45 7.07 -4.54
CA PRO A 70 -16.54 7.30 -5.97
C PRO A 70 -15.22 6.94 -6.64
N ASP A 71 -15.27 6.00 -7.58
CA ASP A 71 -14.29 5.99 -8.69
C ASP A 71 -14.81 5.29 -9.95
N LEU A 72 -16.13 5.35 -10.11
CA LEU A 72 -16.85 5.18 -11.38
C LEU A 72 -17.79 6.38 -11.63
N ARG A 73 -17.55 7.51 -10.95
CA ARG A 73 -18.29 8.76 -11.14
C ARG A 73 -17.48 9.89 -11.78
N GLY A 74 -16.33 9.57 -12.38
CA GLY A 74 -15.85 10.32 -13.54
C GLY A 74 -16.66 9.91 -14.78
N ASN A 75 -17.92 10.36 -14.83
CA ASN A 75 -19.01 9.92 -15.72
C ASN A 75 -19.63 8.55 -15.40
N LEU A 76 -20.83 8.53 -14.78
CA LEU A 76 -21.75 7.38 -14.86
C LEU A 76 -22.09 6.99 -16.31
N HIS A 77 -21.83 7.89 -17.26
CA HIS A 77 -21.93 7.67 -18.70
C HIS A 77 -20.70 7.00 -19.34
N SER A 78 -19.55 6.89 -18.63
CA SER A 78 -18.32 6.26 -19.14
C SER A 78 -18.16 4.82 -18.69
N VAL A 79 -18.86 4.39 -17.63
CA VAL A 79 -18.92 3.00 -17.21
C VAL A 79 -19.94 2.25 -18.06
N PRO A 80 -19.48 1.26 -18.85
CA PRO A 80 -20.37 0.46 -19.67
C PRO A 80 -21.39 -0.24 -18.79
N GLU A 81 -22.63 -0.26 -19.23
CA GLU A 81 -23.80 -0.73 -18.45
C GLU A 81 -23.58 -2.09 -17.80
N ILE A 82 -22.83 -2.97 -18.48
CA ILE A 82 -22.50 -4.32 -18.02
C ILE A 82 -21.64 -4.38 -16.75
N LEU A 83 -20.92 -3.31 -16.39
CA LEU A 83 -20.07 -3.24 -15.19
C LEU A 83 -20.68 -2.40 -14.05
N ARG A 84 -21.73 -1.62 -14.32
CA ARG A 84 -22.39 -0.76 -13.32
C ARG A 84 -22.88 -1.52 -12.06
N PRO A 85 -23.32 -2.79 -12.14
CA PRO A 85 -23.74 -3.54 -10.95
C PRO A 85 -22.59 -3.96 -10.01
N ALA A 86 -21.34 -3.94 -10.47
CA ALA A 86 -20.20 -4.30 -9.62
C ALA A 86 -19.77 -3.11 -8.73
N PRO A 87 -19.50 -3.31 -7.42
CA PRO A 87 -18.96 -2.26 -6.55
C PRO A 87 -17.61 -1.77 -7.06
N THR A 88 -17.19 -0.56 -6.72
CA THR A 88 -16.06 0.13 -7.40
C THR A 88 -14.81 0.27 -6.54
N GLY A 89 -14.74 -0.49 -5.43
CA GLY A 89 -13.63 -0.44 -4.49
C GLY A 89 -12.44 -1.34 -4.83
N PRO A 90 -11.33 -1.25 -4.08
CA PRO A 90 -10.09 -1.98 -4.33
C PRO A 90 -10.27 -3.51 -4.41
N ALA A 91 -11.14 -4.06 -3.56
CA ALA A 91 -11.50 -5.48 -3.58
C ALA A 91 -12.21 -5.89 -4.88
N SER A 92 -13.03 -5.00 -5.46
CA SER A 92 -13.69 -5.26 -6.74
C SER A 92 -12.74 -5.13 -7.92
N ARG A 93 -11.79 -4.19 -7.88
CA ARG A 93 -10.72 -4.08 -8.90
C ARG A 93 -9.87 -5.37 -8.96
N LYS A 94 -9.48 -5.90 -7.79
CA LYS A 94 -8.77 -7.20 -7.70
C LYS A 94 -9.60 -8.34 -8.32
N ARG A 95 -10.91 -8.39 -8.06
CA ARG A 95 -11.82 -9.39 -8.66
C ARG A 95 -11.92 -9.25 -10.18
N LEU A 96 -12.09 -8.03 -10.70
CA LEU A 96 -12.23 -7.77 -12.14
C LEU A 96 -10.93 -8.08 -12.90
N ARG A 97 -9.76 -7.79 -12.30
CA ARG A 97 -8.45 -8.17 -12.86
C ARG A 97 -8.30 -9.69 -12.97
N VAL A 98 -8.71 -10.43 -11.94
CA VAL A 98 -8.73 -11.90 -11.98
C VAL A 98 -9.60 -12.43 -13.12
N LEU A 99 -10.72 -11.79 -13.42
CA LEU A 99 -11.59 -12.15 -14.55
C LEU A 99 -10.95 -11.84 -15.92
N ALA A 100 -10.25 -10.72 -16.07
CA ALA A 100 -9.63 -10.28 -17.34
C ALA A 100 -8.49 -11.19 -17.83
N GLU A 101 -7.81 -11.88 -16.89
CA GLU A 101 -6.70 -12.80 -17.12
C GLU A 101 -7.13 -14.24 -17.43
N LEU A 102 -8.40 -14.60 -17.20
CA LEU A 102 -8.90 -15.96 -17.43
C LEU A 102 -8.73 -16.49 -18.87
N PRO A 103 -8.88 -15.69 -19.95
CA PRO A 103 -8.67 -16.19 -21.31
C PRO A 103 -7.24 -16.62 -21.60
N ALA A 104 -6.24 -16.02 -20.94
CA ALA A 104 -4.83 -16.40 -21.07
C ALA A 104 -4.51 -17.68 -20.27
N HIS A 105 -5.33 -18.02 -19.28
CA HIS A 105 -5.10 -19.13 -18.36
C HIS A 105 -6.40 -19.90 -18.03
N PRO A 106 -6.92 -20.70 -18.99
CA PRO A 106 -8.24 -21.33 -18.93
C PRO A 106 -8.39 -22.50 -17.93
N ASP A 107 -7.31 -22.88 -17.23
CA ASP A 107 -7.21 -24.02 -16.32
C ASP A 107 -6.92 -23.63 -14.85
N LEU A 108 -7.05 -22.33 -14.53
CA LEU A 108 -6.65 -21.69 -13.28
C LEU A 108 -5.12 -21.66 -13.04
N ALA A 109 -4.29 -21.81 -14.08
CA ALA A 109 -2.88 -21.40 -14.01
C ALA A 109 -2.71 -19.91 -13.63
N ALA A 110 -3.73 -19.09 -13.90
CA ALA A 110 -3.82 -17.69 -13.43
C ALA A 110 -3.73 -17.55 -11.91
N ALA A 111 -4.18 -18.55 -11.14
CA ALA A 111 -4.06 -18.51 -9.68
C ALA A 111 -2.57 -18.41 -9.27
N LYS A 112 -1.69 -19.16 -9.94
CA LYS A 112 -0.24 -19.10 -9.69
C LYS A 112 0.38 -17.81 -10.25
N ALA A 113 -0.05 -17.36 -11.44
CA ALA A 113 0.44 -16.12 -12.05
C ALA A 113 0.02 -14.84 -11.30
N LEU A 114 -1.09 -14.90 -10.57
CA LEU A 114 -1.64 -13.79 -9.77
C LEU A 114 -1.36 -13.95 -8.26
N ASN A 115 -0.55 -14.94 -7.87
CA ASN A 115 -0.22 -15.27 -6.49
C ASN A 115 -1.45 -15.49 -5.57
N LEU A 116 -2.49 -16.13 -6.10
CA LEU A 116 -3.74 -16.47 -5.41
C LEU A 116 -3.96 -17.99 -5.36
N ASP A 117 -4.65 -18.47 -4.34
CA ASP A 117 -5.09 -19.87 -4.33
C ASP A 117 -6.35 -20.08 -5.21
N ARG A 118 -6.57 -21.32 -5.68
CA ARG A 118 -7.71 -21.65 -6.56
C ARG A 118 -9.06 -21.35 -5.90
N ALA A 119 -9.20 -21.51 -4.59
CA ALA A 119 -10.46 -21.26 -3.89
C ALA A 119 -10.77 -19.76 -3.81
N THR A 120 -9.75 -18.92 -3.65
CA THR A 120 -9.86 -17.45 -3.69
C THR A 120 -10.30 -16.97 -5.08
N VAL A 121 -9.71 -17.51 -6.16
CA VAL A 121 -10.17 -17.22 -7.53
C VAL A 121 -11.65 -17.61 -7.72
N TRP A 122 -12.06 -18.79 -7.22
CA TRP A 122 -13.46 -19.20 -7.27
C TRP A 122 -14.39 -18.29 -6.45
N SER A 123 -13.97 -17.87 -5.25
CA SER A 123 -14.73 -16.94 -4.42
C SER A 123 -14.91 -15.59 -5.11
N TYR A 124 -13.89 -15.13 -5.85
CA TYR A 124 -13.93 -13.88 -6.60
C TYR A 124 -14.89 -13.97 -7.79
N LEU A 125 -14.84 -15.07 -8.55
CA LEU A 125 -15.79 -15.31 -9.64
C LEU A 125 -17.22 -15.50 -9.13
N ASP A 126 -17.42 -16.29 -8.07
CA ASP A 126 -18.73 -16.50 -7.43
C ASP A 126 -19.33 -15.17 -6.92
N ARG A 127 -18.48 -14.24 -6.48
CA ARG A 127 -18.91 -12.91 -6.04
C ARG A 127 -19.24 -11.99 -7.21
N LEU A 128 -18.41 -11.94 -8.25
CA LEU A 128 -18.69 -11.14 -9.45
C LEU A 128 -19.93 -11.63 -10.20
N GLU A 129 -20.17 -12.93 -10.28
CA GLU A 129 -21.38 -13.47 -10.92
C GLU A 129 -22.67 -13.03 -10.18
N LYS A 130 -22.60 -12.90 -8.85
CA LYS A 130 -23.70 -12.36 -8.04
C LYS A 130 -23.87 -10.85 -8.21
N GLU A 131 -22.77 -10.11 -8.23
CA GLU A 131 -22.77 -8.66 -8.37
C GLU A 131 -23.24 -8.24 -9.78
N LEU A 132 -22.78 -8.92 -10.82
CA LEU A 132 -23.15 -8.67 -12.22
C LEU A 132 -24.42 -9.40 -12.68
N SER A 133 -25.07 -10.15 -11.78
CA SER A 133 -26.29 -10.93 -12.05
C SER A 133 -26.20 -11.80 -13.31
N GLY A 134 -25.04 -12.42 -13.54
CA GLY A 134 -24.78 -13.20 -14.74
C GLY A 134 -23.62 -14.17 -14.61
N ARG A 135 -23.72 -15.33 -15.27
CA ARG A 135 -22.67 -16.36 -15.30
C ARG A 135 -21.49 -15.87 -16.15
N LEU A 136 -20.31 -15.78 -15.56
CA LEU A 136 -19.09 -15.32 -16.23
C LEU A 136 -18.30 -16.48 -16.84
N VAL A 137 -18.35 -17.68 -16.24
CA VAL A 137 -17.62 -18.85 -16.72
C VAL A 137 -18.50 -20.11 -16.79
N HIS A 138 -18.26 -20.95 -17.80
CA HIS A 138 -18.84 -22.29 -17.85
C HIS A 138 -18.18 -23.19 -16.81
N ARG A 139 -18.97 -23.97 -16.06
CA ARG A 139 -18.46 -24.95 -15.09
C ARG A 139 -18.81 -26.35 -15.59
N SER A 140 -17.83 -27.15 -15.99
CA SER A 140 -18.05 -28.58 -16.30
C SER A 140 -17.41 -29.50 -15.25
N GLY A 141 -18.19 -30.50 -14.82
CA GLY A 141 -17.76 -31.62 -13.96
C GLY A 141 -17.74 -31.37 -12.45
N LYS A 142 -17.78 -32.46 -11.67
CA LYS A 142 -17.77 -32.50 -10.18
C LYS A 142 -16.55 -31.83 -9.51
N ARG A 143 -15.55 -31.37 -10.28
CA ARG A 143 -14.29 -30.80 -9.78
C ARG A 143 -13.94 -29.39 -10.31
N ARG A 144 -14.90 -28.66 -10.92
CA ARG A 144 -14.71 -27.26 -11.42
C ARG A 144 -13.38 -27.10 -12.19
N ARG A 145 -13.19 -27.85 -13.28
CA ARG A 145 -11.88 -28.01 -13.92
C ARG A 145 -11.56 -27.03 -15.06
N THR A 146 -12.56 -26.41 -15.69
CA THR A 146 -12.35 -25.47 -16.80
C THR A 146 -13.05 -24.15 -16.53
N THR A 147 -12.41 -23.04 -16.91
CA THR A 147 -12.91 -21.66 -16.76
C THR A 147 -13.05 -20.98 -18.12
N THR A 148 -13.68 -21.66 -19.08
CA THR A 148 -13.99 -21.01 -20.36
C THR A 148 -15.04 -19.91 -20.11
N PRO A 149 -14.78 -18.64 -20.49
CA PRO A 149 -15.75 -17.58 -20.27
C PRO A 149 -17.05 -17.87 -21.04
N THR A 150 -18.19 -17.52 -20.46
CA THR A 150 -19.47 -17.58 -21.18
C THR A 150 -19.56 -16.47 -22.22
N ALA A 151 -20.60 -16.45 -23.06
CA ALA A 151 -20.86 -15.29 -23.92
C ALA A 151 -21.02 -13.97 -23.14
N PHE A 152 -21.56 -14.04 -21.91
CA PHE A 152 -21.63 -12.88 -21.00
C PHE A 152 -20.24 -12.54 -20.43
N GLY A 153 -19.47 -13.53 -19.98
CA GLY A 153 -18.11 -13.35 -19.50
C GLY A 153 -17.17 -12.73 -20.53
N HIS A 154 -17.25 -13.14 -21.80
CA HIS A 154 -16.46 -12.53 -22.89
C HIS A 154 -16.79 -11.05 -23.08
N ARG A 155 -18.07 -10.66 -23.01
CA ARG A 155 -18.46 -9.25 -23.11
C ARG A 155 -17.92 -8.43 -21.93
N VAL A 156 -17.99 -8.97 -20.71
CA VAL A 156 -17.45 -8.33 -19.50
C VAL A 156 -15.93 -8.16 -19.61
N ILE A 157 -15.20 -9.19 -20.04
CA ILE A 157 -13.74 -9.15 -20.22
C ILE A 157 -13.34 -8.12 -21.29
N GLN A 158 -14.03 -8.11 -22.43
CA GLN A 158 -13.74 -7.14 -23.50
C GLN A 158 -13.99 -5.70 -23.01
N THR A 159 -15.08 -5.49 -22.28
CA THR A 159 -15.41 -4.20 -21.68
C THR A 159 -14.33 -3.69 -20.73
N ILE A 160 -13.76 -4.57 -19.90
CA ILE A 160 -12.65 -4.23 -19.00
C ILE A 160 -11.42 -3.80 -19.81
N ARG A 161 -11.06 -4.56 -20.86
CA ARG A 161 -9.91 -4.25 -21.71
C ARG A 161 -10.08 -2.95 -22.50
N ASP A 162 -11.28 -2.68 -22.99
CA ASP A 162 -11.61 -1.45 -23.72
C ASP A 162 -11.52 -0.23 -22.81
N LEU A 163 -11.94 -0.36 -21.54
CA LEU A 163 -11.78 0.69 -20.53
C LEU A 163 -10.31 0.96 -20.20
N GLU A 164 -9.50 -0.09 -20.06
CA GLU A 164 -8.06 0.01 -19.84
C GLU A 164 -7.31 0.61 -21.05
N HIS A 165 -7.84 0.46 -22.27
CA HIS A 165 -7.29 1.09 -23.48
C HIS A 165 -7.76 2.54 -23.64
N ALA A 166 -9.01 2.86 -23.27
CA ALA A 166 -9.56 4.21 -23.34
C ALA A 166 -8.95 5.16 -22.29
N THR A 167 -8.52 4.63 -21.14
CA THR A 167 -7.74 5.38 -20.15
C THR A 167 -6.34 5.69 -20.65
N ARG A 168 -5.68 4.72 -21.31
CA ARG A 168 -4.35 4.92 -21.93
C ARG A 168 -4.31 5.94 -23.08
N THR A 169 -5.43 6.23 -23.75
CA THR A 169 -5.47 7.17 -24.89
C THR A 169 -5.81 8.61 -24.50
N ARG A 170 -6.23 8.87 -23.25
CA ARG A 170 -6.64 10.22 -22.79
C ARG A 170 -5.50 11.06 -22.19
N ASP A 171 -4.36 10.47 -21.86
CA ASP A 171 -3.23 11.15 -21.19
C ASP A 171 -2.17 11.77 -22.15
N SER A 172 -2.55 12.22 -23.34
CA SER A 172 -1.65 12.94 -24.26
C SER A 172 -2.20 14.31 -24.67
N PRO A 173 -1.56 15.43 -24.31
CA PRO A 173 -1.92 16.73 -24.87
C PRO A 173 -1.04 17.04 -26.10
N PHE A 174 -1.70 17.51 -27.17
CA PHE A 174 -1.14 18.25 -28.31
C PHE A 174 -0.23 17.51 -29.32
N ARG A 175 -0.83 17.06 -30.44
CA ARG A 175 -0.18 17.10 -31.76
C ARG A 175 -1.12 17.62 -32.84
N SER A 176 -0.93 18.88 -33.20
CA SER A 176 -1.48 19.46 -34.42
C SER A 176 -0.88 18.78 -35.66
N ARG A 177 -1.77 18.33 -36.56
CA ARG A 177 -1.60 18.10 -38.01
C ARG A 177 -0.16 18.06 -38.56
N ARG A 178 0.29 16.88 -39.02
CA ARG A 178 0.92 16.69 -40.34
C ARG A 178 0.95 15.21 -40.72
N ARG A 179 0.64 14.94 -42.00
CA ARG A 179 0.62 13.63 -42.66
C ARG A 179 2.03 13.05 -42.75
N GLY A 180 2.15 11.73 -42.65
CA GLY A 180 3.35 10.98 -43.02
C GLY A 180 3.50 9.70 -42.19
N ALA A 181 3.16 8.56 -42.79
CA ALA A 181 3.32 7.24 -42.17
C ALA A 181 4.81 6.92 -42.00
N VAL A 182 5.24 6.67 -40.76
CA VAL A 182 6.53 6.05 -40.44
C VAL A 182 6.28 4.94 -39.43
N ARG A 183 6.70 3.71 -39.76
CA ARG A 183 6.65 2.54 -38.88
C ARG A 183 7.54 2.79 -37.67
N LEU A 184 6.96 2.78 -36.47
CA LEU A 184 7.72 2.83 -35.22
C LEU A 184 8.21 1.42 -34.85
N SER A 185 9.52 1.33 -34.62
CA SER A 185 10.25 0.15 -34.17
C SER A 185 9.96 -0.19 -32.70
N ASN A 186 10.22 -1.43 -32.31
CA ASN A 186 10.04 -2.05 -30.98
C ASN A 186 10.68 -1.34 -29.75
N ARG A 187 11.21 -0.11 -29.86
CA ARG A 187 11.85 0.64 -28.75
C ARG A 187 10.89 1.52 -27.94
N ASP A 188 9.66 1.78 -28.41
CA ASP A 188 8.73 2.68 -27.73
C ASP A 188 7.84 2.00 -26.67
N ARG A 189 7.96 0.68 -26.45
CA ARG A 189 7.22 -0.03 -25.38
C ARG A 189 7.81 0.13 -23.98
N ALA A 190 9.00 0.71 -23.84
CA ALA A 190 9.71 0.79 -22.57
C ALA A 190 9.38 2.04 -21.72
N ARG A 191 8.59 3.00 -22.25
CA ARG A 191 8.32 4.28 -21.56
C ARG A 191 7.00 4.35 -20.78
N ASP A 192 6.10 3.38 -20.94
CA ASP A 192 4.80 3.35 -20.24
C ASP A 192 4.80 2.52 -18.94
N SER A 193 5.99 2.23 -18.38
CA SER A 193 6.13 1.45 -17.13
C SER A 193 5.89 2.28 -15.85
N CYS A 194 5.30 3.47 -15.93
CA CYS A 194 5.05 4.34 -14.77
C CYS A 194 3.61 4.17 -14.22
N LEU A 195 3.23 2.92 -13.96
CA LEU A 195 2.09 2.54 -13.13
C LEU A 195 2.45 1.24 -12.38
N MET A 196 3.69 1.18 -11.90
CA MET A 196 4.13 0.18 -10.93
C MET A 196 3.58 0.61 -9.57
N THR A 197 2.49 -0.04 -9.14
CA THR A 197 2.10 -0.01 -7.73
C THR A 197 3.29 -0.60 -6.98
N VAL A 198 4.02 0.20 -6.19
CA VAL A 198 5.06 -0.37 -5.33
C VAL A 198 4.32 -1.22 -4.31
N GLY A 199 4.35 -2.54 -4.48
CA GLY A 199 3.76 -3.47 -3.53
C GLY A 199 4.57 -3.44 -2.24
N PHE A 200 4.18 -2.62 -1.26
CA PHE A 200 4.82 -2.57 0.06
C PHE A 200 4.31 -3.70 0.95
N SER A 201 4.53 -4.94 0.52
CA SER A 201 4.07 -6.15 1.21
C SER A 201 5.20 -7.15 1.41
N GLY A 202 5.01 -8.07 2.36
CA GLY A 202 5.99 -9.10 2.69
C GLY A 202 7.34 -8.53 3.07
N GLU A 203 8.42 -9.10 2.53
CA GLU A 203 9.80 -8.74 2.87
C GLU A 203 10.13 -7.27 2.53
N VAL A 204 9.51 -6.67 1.50
CA VAL A 204 9.74 -5.24 1.17
C VAL A 204 9.33 -4.35 2.34
N ALA A 205 8.21 -4.66 3.00
CA ALA A 205 7.75 -3.91 4.17
C ALA A 205 8.71 -4.08 5.36
N GLU A 206 9.30 -5.26 5.54
CA GLU A 206 10.31 -5.50 6.58
C GLU A 206 11.61 -4.74 6.31
N TYR A 207 12.09 -4.74 5.06
CA TYR A 207 13.22 -3.90 4.64
C TYR A 207 12.90 -2.41 4.84
N TYR A 208 11.67 -1.99 4.55
CA TYR A 208 11.21 -0.63 4.78
C TYR A 208 11.29 -0.25 6.27
N ALA A 209 10.70 -1.06 7.16
CA ALA A 209 10.72 -0.82 8.60
C ALA A 209 12.15 -0.71 9.16
N LYS A 210 13.07 -1.51 8.62
CA LYS A 210 14.44 -1.64 9.14
C LYS A 210 15.41 -0.60 8.58
N PHE A 211 15.29 -0.23 7.31
CA PHE A 211 16.32 0.53 6.60
C PHE A 211 15.89 1.89 6.09
N ARG A 212 14.59 2.20 6.03
CA ARG A 212 14.16 3.57 5.66
C ARG A 212 14.45 4.54 6.79
N ARG A 213 15.04 5.68 6.42
CA ARG A 213 15.42 6.74 7.35
C ARG A 213 14.21 7.21 8.15
N ALA A 214 14.45 7.50 9.43
CA ALA A 214 13.53 8.27 10.23
C ALA A 214 13.54 9.75 9.80
N TYR A 215 12.71 10.55 10.44
CA TYR A 215 12.69 12.00 10.25
C TYR A 215 13.52 12.68 11.35
N PRO A 216 14.35 13.68 11.03
CA PRO A 216 15.11 14.42 12.03
C PRO A 216 14.20 15.11 13.06
N GLU A 217 14.66 15.22 14.30
CA GLU A 217 13.89 15.86 15.38
C GLU A 217 13.52 17.31 15.04
N GLN A 218 14.39 18.04 14.33
CA GLN A 218 14.16 19.40 13.87
C GLN A 218 12.92 19.53 12.95
N VAL A 219 12.57 18.47 12.23
CA VAL A 219 11.33 18.45 11.43
C VAL A 219 10.13 18.41 12.36
N LEU A 220 10.16 17.59 13.40
CA LEU A 220 9.07 17.45 14.35
C LEU A 220 8.91 18.71 15.22
N ASP A 221 10.01 19.35 15.60
CA ASP A 221 10.00 20.62 16.32
C ASP A 221 9.39 21.74 15.48
N PHE A 222 9.76 21.82 14.19
CA PHE A 222 9.14 22.75 13.26
C PHE A 222 7.62 22.54 13.14
N LEU A 223 7.16 21.28 13.06
CA LEU A 223 5.72 20.98 13.01
C LEU A 223 5.01 21.36 14.32
N GLN A 224 5.64 21.07 15.46
CA GLN A 224 5.12 21.44 16.78
C GLN A 224 4.94 22.95 16.90
N ASP A 225 5.95 23.73 16.51
CA ASP A 225 5.89 25.19 16.57
C ASP A 225 4.87 25.77 15.58
N TYR A 226 4.90 25.32 14.32
CA TYR A 226 4.06 25.87 13.26
C TYR A 226 2.55 25.65 13.52
N PHE A 227 2.16 24.46 13.96
CA PHE A 227 0.75 24.14 14.30
C PHE A 227 0.41 24.38 15.77
N SER A 228 1.38 24.85 16.57
CA SER A 228 1.26 25.01 18.03
C SER A 228 0.69 23.75 18.68
N LEU A 229 1.28 22.60 18.36
CA LEU A 229 0.81 21.30 18.83
C LEU A 229 0.91 21.21 20.34
N THR A 230 -0.14 20.65 20.95
CA THR A 230 -0.24 20.44 22.40
C THR A 230 -0.52 18.97 22.71
N PRO A 231 -0.26 18.51 23.95
CA PRO A 231 -0.70 17.19 24.41
C PRO A 231 -2.23 16.99 24.38
N GLY A 232 -3.00 18.04 24.07
CA GLY A 232 -4.45 17.99 23.85
C GLY A 232 -4.85 17.89 22.37
N ASP A 233 -3.92 17.76 21.44
CA ASP A 233 -4.23 17.72 20.01
C ASP A 233 -4.37 16.31 19.45
N SER A 234 -5.11 16.20 18.34
CA SER A 234 -5.20 14.98 17.55
C SER A 234 -4.58 15.21 16.17
N VAL A 235 -3.80 14.24 15.68
CA VAL A 235 -3.14 14.32 14.38
C VAL A 235 -3.43 13.08 13.53
N LEU A 236 -3.48 13.27 12.22
CA LEU A 236 -3.59 12.22 11.22
C LEU A 236 -2.25 12.07 10.49
N ASP A 237 -1.65 10.89 10.49
CA ASP A 237 -0.53 10.53 9.62
C ASP A 237 -1.09 9.69 8.46
N LEU A 238 -1.16 10.27 7.26
CA LEU A 238 -1.78 9.66 6.08
C LEU A 238 -0.71 9.11 5.14
N GLY A 239 -0.83 7.82 4.80
CA GLY A 239 0.27 7.04 4.25
C GLY A 239 1.34 6.79 5.31
N CYS A 240 0.93 6.42 6.53
CA CYS A 240 1.82 6.38 7.69
C CYS A 240 2.92 5.31 7.59
N GLY A 241 2.80 4.36 6.65
CA GLY A 241 3.77 3.28 6.48
C GLY A 241 3.96 2.51 7.78
N THR A 242 5.22 2.37 8.20
CA THR A 242 5.59 1.69 9.45
C THR A 242 5.61 2.63 10.66
N GLY A 243 5.04 3.83 10.54
CA GLY A 243 4.86 4.79 11.63
C GLY A 243 6.04 5.70 11.92
N GLN A 244 6.94 5.95 10.96
CA GLN A 244 8.14 6.78 11.21
C GLN A 244 7.82 8.22 11.67
N LEU A 245 6.68 8.79 11.30
CA LEU A 245 6.19 10.09 11.78
C LEU A 245 5.18 9.93 12.92
N ALA A 246 4.22 9.03 12.76
CA ALA A 246 3.19 8.78 13.76
C ALA A 246 3.75 8.51 15.17
N LEU A 247 4.77 7.65 15.29
CA LEU A 247 5.30 7.25 16.59
C LEU A 247 5.96 8.40 17.36
N PRO A 248 6.92 9.16 16.81
CA PRO A 248 7.51 10.28 17.54
C PRO A 248 6.58 11.51 17.66
N LEU A 249 5.52 11.62 16.83
CA LEU A 249 4.46 12.60 17.06
C LEU A 249 3.57 12.23 18.25
N ALA A 250 3.42 10.94 18.56
CA ALA A 250 2.60 10.46 19.65
C ALA A 250 3.07 10.97 21.02
N ASP A 251 4.36 11.28 21.18
CA ASP A 251 4.93 11.87 22.39
C ASP A 251 4.54 13.35 22.60
N ARG A 252 4.05 14.01 21.54
CA ARG A 252 3.75 15.46 21.54
C ARG A 252 2.26 15.78 21.62
N VAL A 253 1.38 14.79 21.41
CA VAL A 253 -0.06 15.01 21.19
C VAL A 253 -0.93 14.01 21.96
N ARG A 254 -2.23 14.29 22.07
CA ARG A 254 -3.18 13.40 22.76
C ARG A 254 -3.30 12.07 22.04
N SER A 255 -3.44 12.11 20.72
CA SER A 255 -3.66 10.91 19.90
C SER A 255 -3.20 11.08 18.47
N VAL A 256 -2.66 9.99 17.91
CA VAL A 256 -2.26 9.90 16.51
C VAL A 256 -3.14 8.85 15.81
N ILE A 257 -3.65 9.20 14.64
CA ILE A 257 -4.30 8.24 13.74
C ILE A 257 -3.33 7.99 12.59
N GLY A 258 -2.75 6.79 12.52
CA GLY A 258 -1.97 6.36 11.36
C GLY A 258 -2.87 5.64 10.37
N MET A 259 -2.98 6.16 9.15
CA MET A 259 -3.76 5.58 8.07
C MET A 259 -2.87 5.16 6.91
N ASP A 260 -3.00 3.91 6.45
CA ASP A 260 -2.25 3.39 5.31
C ASP A 260 -3.08 2.35 4.54
N PRO A 261 -2.98 2.29 3.19
CA PRO A 261 -3.71 1.29 2.41
C PRO A 261 -3.10 -0.11 2.49
N GLU A 262 -1.86 -0.26 2.96
CA GLU A 262 -1.14 -1.54 3.00
C GLU A 262 -1.19 -2.20 4.38
N PRO A 263 -1.81 -3.40 4.51
CA PRO A 263 -1.96 -4.07 5.79
C PRO A 263 -0.64 -4.41 6.49
N ASP A 264 0.40 -4.77 5.72
CA ASP A 264 1.73 -5.12 6.26
C ASP A 264 2.43 -3.91 6.88
N MET A 265 2.28 -2.73 6.27
CA MET A 265 2.76 -1.47 6.84
C MET A 265 2.12 -1.21 8.21
N LEU A 266 0.79 -1.34 8.31
CA LEU A 266 0.07 -1.16 9.58
C LEU A 266 0.39 -2.25 10.62
N ARG A 267 0.71 -3.48 10.19
CA ARG A 267 1.17 -4.54 11.11
C ARG A 267 2.50 -4.13 11.73
N LEU A 268 3.47 -3.71 10.91
CA LEU A 268 4.79 -3.28 11.38
C LEU A 268 4.71 -2.00 12.22
N ALA A 269 3.83 -1.06 11.88
CA ALA A 269 3.57 0.12 12.69
C ALA A 269 3.05 -0.23 14.10
N ARG A 270 2.14 -1.21 14.21
CA ARG A 270 1.67 -1.73 15.51
C ARG A 270 2.78 -2.40 16.30
N GLU A 271 3.62 -3.20 15.65
CA GLU A 271 4.78 -3.84 16.30
C GLU A 271 5.76 -2.79 16.82
N ALA A 272 6.10 -1.79 16.02
CA ALA A 272 6.96 -0.68 16.41
C ALA A 272 6.35 0.14 17.55
N ALA A 273 5.04 0.40 17.53
CA ALA A 273 4.33 1.05 18.63
C ALA A 273 4.44 0.24 19.93
N GLY A 274 4.25 -1.07 19.87
CA GLY A 274 4.38 -1.96 21.02
C GLY A 274 5.80 -1.99 21.60
N GLN A 275 6.82 -2.02 20.73
CA GLN A 275 8.23 -1.97 21.14
C GLN A 275 8.62 -0.64 21.80
N ARG A 276 7.99 0.47 21.40
CA ARG A 276 8.20 1.81 21.97
C ARG A 276 7.21 2.16 23.07
N GLU A 277 6.32 1.22 23.44
CA GLU A 277 5.25 1.41 24.41
C GLU A 277 4.29 2.60 24.11
N VAL A 278 4.14 2.96 22.83
CA VAL A 278 3.21 4.00 22.38
C VAL A 278 1.78 3.46 22.39
N ARG A 279 0.92 4.06 23.23
CA ARG A 279 -0.46 3.59 23.47
C ARG A 279 -1.55 4.49 22.90
N ASN A 280 -1.19 5.70 22.48
CA ASN A 280 -2.10 6.72 21.95
C ASN A 280 -2.10 6.79 20.41
N ALA A 281 -1.60 5.74 19.73
CA ALA A 281 -1.66 5.60 18.29
C ALA A 281 -2.76 4.61 17.87
N THR A 282 -3.63 5.01 16.94
CA THR A 282 -4.65 4.16 16.31
C THR A 282 -4.33 3.93 14.84
N TRP A 283 -4.38 2.67 14.41
CA TRP A 283 -3.95 2.27 13.06
C TRP A 283 -5.13 1.83 12.20
N VAL A 284 -5.39 2.58 11.12
CA VAL A 284 -6.57 2.48 10.26
C VAL A 284 -6.18 2.05 8.85
N LEU A 285 -6.83 1.00 8.34
CA LEU A 285 -6.72 0.63 6.93
C LEU A 285 -7.56 1.60 6.10
N GLY A 286 -6.93 2.41 5.26
CA GLY A 286 -7.61 3.42 4.45
C GLY A 286 -6.65 4.19 3.57
N ALA A 287 -7.20 4.95 2.62
CA ALA A 287 -6.45 5.82 1.72
C ALA A 287 -6.91 7.27 1.86
N ASP A 288 -6.29 8.17 1.10
CA ASP A 288 -6.70 9.58 0.98
C ASP A 288 -8.20 9.75 0.70
N THR A 289 -8.77 8.88 -0.15
CA THR A 289 -10.21 8.91 -0.46
C THR A 289 -11.13 8.59 0.73
N ASP A 290 -10.62 8.02 1.83
CA ASP A 290 -11.41 7.71 3.03
C ASP A 290 -11.37 8.83 4.09
N VAL A 291 -10.56 9.87 3.87
CA VAL A 291 -10.43 11.02 4.80
C VAL A 291 -11.77 11.72 5.10
N PRO A 292 -12.67 11.95 4.13
CA PRO A 292 -13.99 12.52 4.43
C PRO A 292 -14.79 11.70 5.47
N ALA A 293 -14.64 10.37 5.47
CA ALA A 293 -15.34 9.50 6.41
C ALA A 293 -14.78 9.59 7.84
N LEU A 294 -13.50 9.98 8.00
CA LEU A 294 -12.90 10.22 9.33
C LEU A 294 -13.62 11.34 10.09
N GLY A 295 -14.15 12.35 9.39
CA GLY A 295 -14.96 13.41 10.03
C GLY A 295 -16.17 12.85 10.79
N THR A 296 -16.74 11.73 10.34
CA THR A 296 -17.85 11.09 11.07
C THR A 296 -17.37 10.42 12.38
N LEU A 297 -16.12 9.96 12.42
CA LEU A 297 -15.52 9.28 13.58
C LEU A 297 -14.93 10.25 14.60
N LEU A 298 -14.40 11.39 14.14
CA LEU A 298 -13.81 12.43 14.98
C LEU A 298 -14.86 13.35 15.62
N GLY A 299 -16.12 13.22 15.21
CA GLY A 299 -17.22 14.07 15.67
C GLY A 299 -17.49 15.24 14.72
N HIS A 300 -18.62 15.92 14.92
CA HIS A 300 -19.06 16.99 14.03
C HIS A 300 -18.24 18.29 14.15
N GLU A 301 -17.40 18.43 15.19
CA GLU A 301 -16.59 19.62 15.41
C GLU A 301 -15.16 19.42 14.87
N PRO A 302 -14.62 20.40 14.12
CA PRO A 302 -13.24 20.35 13.65
C PRO A 302 -12.26 20.26 14.83
N SER A 303 -11.43 19.21 14.83
CA SER A 303 -10.62 18.86 16.00
C SER A 303 -9.20 18.40 15.68
N LEU A 304 -8.86 18.18 14.40
CA LEU A 304 -7.50 17.83 14.01
C LEU A 304 -6.61 19.07 14.06
N ALA A 305 -5.45 18.93 14.68
CA ALA A 305 -4.41 19.96 14.64
C ALA A 305 -3.56 19.84 13.37
N MET A 306 -3.35 18.63 12.88
CA MET A 306 -2.48 18.40 11.72
C MET A 306 -2.83 17.10 11.02
N THR A 307 -2.81 17.13 9.68
CA THR A 307 -2.63 15.96 8.83
C THR A 307 -1.22 16.01 8.26
N VAL A 308 -0.40 15.03 8.56
CA VAL A 308 0.96 14.89 8.03
C VAL A 308 0.98 13.80 6.96
N VAL A 309 1.73 14.04 5.88
CA VAL A 309 1.93 13.11 4.76
C VAL A 309 3.44 13.01 4.50
N GLY A 310 4.04 11.90 4.92
CA GLY A 310 5.47 11.62 4.72
C GLY A 310 5.72 10.75 3.49
N GLN A 311 6.42 11.25 2.48
CA GLN A 311 6.84 10.49 1.29
C GLN A 311 5.70 9.75 0.53
N ALA A 312 4.44 10.13 0.74
CA ALA A 312 3.29 9.40 0.20
C ALA A 312 2.37 10.24 -0.70
N LEU A 313 2.49 11.58 -0.69
CA LEU A 313 1.53 12.47 -1.37
C LEU A 313 1.42 12.24 -2.89
N HIS A 314 2.50 11.82 -3.54
CA HIS A 314 2.52 11.55 -4.99
C HIS A 314 1.66 10.33 -5.39
N TRP A 315 1.22 9.51 -4.42
CA TRP A 315 0.26 8.42 -4.63
C TRP A 315 -1.20 8.87 -4.45
N MET A 316 -1.42 10.11 -4.01
CA MET A 316 -2.72 10.62 -3.57
C MET A 316 -3.29 11.64 -4.55
N ARG A 317 -4.62 11.81 -4.51
CA ARG A 317 -5.33 12.89 -5.20
C ARG A 317 -5.26 14.16 -4.36
N HIS A 318 -4.05 14.74 -4.27
CA HIS A 318 -3.73 15.83 -3.34
C HIS A 318 -4.70 17.03 -3.44
N ASP A 319 -5.13 17.42 -4.63
CA ASP A 319 -6.11 18.52 -4.79
C ASP A 319 -7.46 18.25 -4.09
N GLU A 320 -7.92 17.00 -4.11
CA GLU A 320 -9.14 16.57 -3.43
C GLU A 320 -8.89 16.39 -1.94
N LEU A 321 -7.81 15.71 -1.57
CA LEU A 321 -7.39 15.51 -0.19
C LEU A 321 -7.30 16.84 0.58
N PHE A 322 -6.64 17.85 -0.01
CA PHE A 322 -6.45 19.14 0.63
C PHE A 322 -7.80 19.82 0.90
N ARG A 323 -8.69 19.86 -0.10
CA ARG A 323 -10.04 20.43 0.04
C ARG A 323 -10.89 19.66 1.06
N ASP A 324 -10.88 18.34 0.99
CA ASP A 324 -11.72 17.46 1.80
C ASP A 324 -11.28 17.39 3.26
N SER A 325 -10.00 17.69 3.53
CA SER A 325 -9.46 17.74 4.89
C SER A 325 -9.74 19.05 5.64
N LEU A 326 -10.01 20.16 4.92
CA LEU A 326 -10.26 21.46 5.54
C LEU A 326 -11.30 21.45 6.67
N PRO A 327 -12.48 20.82 6.50
CA PRO A 327 -13.50 20.80 7.55
C PRO A 327 -13.10 20.01 8.80
N LEU A 328 -12.00 19.25 8.77
CA LEU A 328 -11.55 18.42 9.89
C LEU A 328 -10.65 19.20 10.86
N PHE A 329 -10.04 20.30 10.42
CA PHE A 329 -9.04 21.02 11.20
C PHE A 329 -9.64 22.01 12.17
N ARG A 330 -9.12 22.01 13.41
CA ARG A 330 -9.33 23.14 14.32
C ARG A 330 -8.74 24.43 13.72
N ALA A 331 -9.10 25.58 14.29
CA ALA A 331 -8.46 26.85 13.96
C ALA A 331 -6.93 26.74 14.12
N GLY A 332 -6.19 27.27 13.14
CA GLY A 332 -4.73 27.15 13.06
C GLY A 332 -4.17 25.74 12.83
N GLY A 333 -5.02 24.74 12.60
CA GLY A 333 -4.60 23.39 12.19
C GLY A 333 -4.36 23.30 10.69
N GLY A 334 -3.82 22.19 10.17
CA GLY A 334 -3.67 22.06 8.72
C GLY A 334 -2.85 20.89 8.23
N ILE A 335 -2.17 21.07 7.10
CA ILE A 335 -1.45 20.00 6.41
C ILE A 335 0.05 20.22 6.45
N ALA A 336 0.78 19.13 6.71
CA ALA A 336 2.21 19.04 6.53
C ALA A 336 2.57 17.95 5.51
N VAL A 337 3.32 18.31 4.48
CA VAL A 337 3.86 17.40 3.47
C VAL A 337 5.36 17.33 3.66
N ILE A 338 5.90 16.14 3.86
CA ILE A 338 7.33 15.93 4.11
C ILE A 338 7.92 15.04 3.04
N ALA A 339 8.94 15.56 2.34
CA ALA A 339 9.79 14.77 1.48
C ALA A 339 11.12 14.45 2.18
N ASN A 340 11.54 13.18 2.18
CA ASN A 340 12.68 12.67 2.95
C ASN A 340 13.83 12.20 2.05
N GLY A 341 14.53 13.17 1.48
CA GLY A 341 15.73 12.96 0.70
C GLY A 341 15.49 12.47 -0.72
N THR A 342 16.61 12.32 -1.41
CA THR A 342 16.70 11.83 -2.79
C THR A 342 16.86 10.30 -2.76
N PRO A 343 16.35 9.55 -3.76
CA PRO A 343 16.66 8.12 -3.89
C PRO A 343 18.18 7.85 -3.90
N LEU A 344 18.61 6.73 -3.31
CA LEU A 344 20.04 6.40 -3.12
C LEU A 344 20.84 6.39 -4.44
N TRP A 345 20.19 6.05 -5.56
CA TRP A 345 20.78 6.02 -6.91
C TRP A 345 20.67 7.35 -7.67
N GLN A 346 20.14 8.39 -7.05
CA GLN A 346 19.99 9.73 -7.65
C GLN A 346 20.81 10.81 -6.95
N GLN A 347 21.60 10.45 -5.93
CA GLN A 347 22.55 11.36 -5.28
C GLN A 347 23.66 11.80 -6.24
N ASP A 348 24.18 13.02 -6.09
CA ASP A 348 25.33 13.53 -6.85
C ASP A 348 26.68 13.08 -6.26
N THR A 349 26.85 11.76 -6.12
CA THR A 349 28.08 11.14 -5.61
C THR A 349 28.55 10.04 -6.55
N ALA A 350 29.85 9.71 -6.50
CA ALA A 350 30.41 8.66 -7.33
C ALA A 350 29.79 7.28 -7.04
N TRP A 351 29.55 6.97 -5.77
CA TRP A 351 28.96 5.69 -5.37
C TRP A 351 27.50 5.57 -5.83
N SER A 352 26.72 6.64 -5.77
CA SER A 352 25.32 6.65 -6.23
C SER A 352 25.22 6.49 -7.74
N ARG A 353 26.09 7.16 -8.50
CA ARG A 353 26.16 6.98 -9.96
C ARG A 353 26.52 5.54 -10.34
N ALA A 354 27.46 4.93 -9.61
CA ALA A 354 27.84 3.54 -9.82
C ALA A 354 26.69 2.57 -9.48
N LEU A 355 26.01 2.79 -8.34
CA LEU A 355 24.81 2.05 -7.97
C LEU A 355 23.74 2.17 -9.07
N ARG A 356 23.43 3.39 -9.51
CA ARG A 356 22.45 3.64 -10.58
C ARG A 356 22.78 2.85 -11.84
N ALA A 357 24.01 2.96 -12.35
CA ALA A 357 24.42 2.25 -13.56
C ALA A 357 24.25 0.72 -13.43
N CYS A 358 24.59 0.16 -12.26
CA CYS A 358 24.39 -1.26 -11.98
C CYS A 358 22.89 -1.64 -11.99
N LEU A 359 22.04 -0.84 -11.34
CA LEU A 359 20.60 -1.09 -11.30
C LEU A 359 19.94 -0.93 -12.67
N GLU A 360 20.30 0.10 -13.44
CA GLU A 360 19.77 0.33 -14.79
C GLU A 360 20.14 -0.82 -15.74
N GLN A 361 21.34 -1.38 -15.60
CA GLN A 361 21.74 -2.58 -16.32
C GLN A 361 20.96 -3.81 -15.88
N HIS A 362 20.75 -4.00 -14.57
CA HIS A 362 20.05 -5.16 -14.03
C HIS A 362 18.56 -5.18 -14.40
N PHE A 363 17.89 -4.03 -14.28
CA PHE A 363 16.45 -3.89 -14.57
C PHE A 363 16.15 -3.50 -16.02
N GLU A 364 17.19 -3.29 -16.85
CA GLU A 364 17.08 -2.84 -18.24
C GLU A 364 16.18 -1.59 -18.40
N THR A 365 16.28 -0.65 -17.45
CA THR A 365 15.42 0.53 -17.39
C THR A 365 16.18 1.75 -16.85
N GLU A 366 15.84 2.95 -17.31
CA GLU A 366 16.41 4.20 -16.78
C GLU A 366 15.72 4.62 -15.48
N LEU A 367 16.49 4.91 -14.43
CA LEU A 367 15.97 5.21 -13.10
C LEU A 367 15.89 6.72 -12.85
N THR A 368 14.94 7.38 -13.52
CA THR A 368 14.77 8.85 -13.52
C THR A 368 13.68 9.37 -12.58
N ALA A 369 12.82 8.50 -12.03
CA ALA A 369 11.70 8.91 -11.18
C ALA A 369 12.18 9.39 -9.79
N SER A 370 11.73 10.56 -9.36
CA SER A 370 12.07 11.18 -8.07
C SER A 370 11.02 10.96 -6.97
N CYS A 371 9.99 10.13 -7.20
CA CYS A 371 8.94 9.83 -6.20
C CYS A 371 8.33 11.08 -5.52
N GLY A 372 8.09 12.16 -6.28
CA GLY A 372 7.46 13.37 -5.76
C GLY A 372 8.34 14.24 -4.86
N THR A 373 9.65 13.96 -4.76
CA THR A 373 10.58 14.73 -3.91
C THR A 373 11.28 15.87 -4.67
N ALA A 374 10.93 16.11 -5.94
CA ALA A 374 11.56 17.15 -6.73
C ALA A 374 11.06 18.56 -6.32
N ASP A 375 11.91 19.57 -6.49
CA ASP A 375 11.55 20.96 -6.18
C ASP A 375 10.30 21.43 -6.95
N GLN A 376 10.13 20.97 -8.20
CA GLN A 376 8.95 21.30 -9.00
C GLN A 376 7.65 20.72 -8.41
N ASP A 377 7.70 19.53 -7.80
CA ASP A 377 6.55 18.93 -7.13
C ASP A 377 6.18 19.75 -5.90
N ARG A 378 7.17 20.24 -5.14
CA ARG A 378 6.95 21.11 -3.97
C ARG A 378 6.24 22.41 -4.34
N ILE A 379 6.64 23.06 -5.43
CA ILE A 379 5.98 24.28 -5.92
C ILE A 379 4.52 23.97 -6.28
N ARG A 380 4.27 22.85 -6.97
CA ARG A 380 2.90 22.42 -7.30
C ARG A 380 2.06 22.17 -6.04
N TYR A 381 2.62 21.48 -5.05
CA TYR A 381 1.91 21.19 -3.80
C TYR A 381 1.64 22.45 -2.98
N ALA A 382 2.55 23.42 -2.98
CA ALA A 382 2.34 24.71 -2.32
C ALA A 382 1.16 25.46 -2.96
N GLN A 383 1.13 25.53 -4.29
CA GLN A 383 0.01 26.15 -5.01
C GLN A 383 -1.31 25.41 -4.73
N ALA A 384 -1.29 24.08 -4.73
CA ALA A 384 -2.49 23.29 -4.44
C ALA A 384 -3.03 23.51 -3.01
N LEU A 385 -2.16 23.76 -2.02
CA LEU A 385 -2.57 24.13 -0.67
C LEU A 385 -3.26 25.51 -0.67
N GLU A 386 -2.66 26.51 -1.32
CA GLU A 386 -3.24 27.86 -1.44
C GLU A 386 -4.60 27.82 -2.16
N ASP A 387 -4.68 27.11 -3.29
CA ASP A 387 -5.89 26.96 -4.10
C ASP A 387 -7.00 26.22 -3.34
N ALA A 388 -6.63 25.29 -2.45
CA ALA A 388 -7.60 24.62 -1.58
C ALA A 388 -8.14 25.55 -0.49
N GLY A 389 -7.42 26.61 -0.12
CA GLY A 389 -7.82 27.59 0.90
C GLY A 389 -6.97 27.57 2.18
N PHE A 390 -5.83 26.88 2.17
CA PHE A 390 -4.86 27.01 3.26
C PHE A 390 -4.14 28.35 3.18
N SER A 391 -3.81 28.90 4.34
CA SER A 391 -3.09 30.15 4.51
C SER A 391 -1.72 29.93 5.12
N ASP A 392 -0.88 30.97 5.07
CA ASP A 392 0.48 30.96 5.62
C ASP A 392 1.32 29.77 5.14
N VAL A 393 1.22 29.44 3.85
CA VAL A 393 1.94 28.32 3.25
C VAL A 393 3.44 28.59 3.30
N ARG A 394 4.19 27.70 3.95
CA ARG A 394 5.65 27.84 4.16
C ARG A 394 6.36 26.56 3.78
N SER A 395 7.62 26.70 3.38
CA SER A 395 8.51 25.55 3.26
C SER A 395 9.81 25.78 4.02
N THR A 396 10.34 24.71 4.58
CA THR A 396 11.68 24.67 5.20
C THR A 396 12.40 23.41 4.74
N THR A 397 13.71 23.35 4.94
CA THR A 397 14.52 22.18 4.61
C THR A 397 15.56 21.96 5.69
N VAL A 398 15.60 20.75 6.23
CA VAL A 398 16.64 20.28 7.14
C VAL A 398 17.63 19.46 6.31
N SER A 399 18.90 19.82 6.37
CA SER A 399 19.96 19.11 5.64
C SER A 399 20.99 18.54 6.60
N TYR A 400 21.41 17.31 6.35
CA TYR A 400 22.47 16.65 7.12
C TYR A 400 23.20 15.64 6.23
N THR A 401 24.41 15.26 6.65
CA THR A 401 25.15 14.16 6.05
C THR A 401 24.93 12.90 6.89
N ASP A 402 24.58 11.80 6.23
CA ASP A 402 24.53 10.47 6.82
C ASP A 402 25.67 9.61 6.26
N GLU A 403 26.08 8.59 7.01
CA GLU A 403 27.14 7.66 6.63
C GLU A 403 26.58 6.25 6.55
N LEU A 404 26.38 5.77 5.31
CA LEU A 404 25.77 4.47 5.08
C LEU A 404 26.83 3.38 4.97
N THR A 405 26.63 2.29 5.70
CA THR A 405 27.27 1.01 5.38
C THR A 405 26.66 0.42 4.11
N PHE A 406 27.37 -0.49 3.45
CA PHE A 406 26.82 -1.18 2.30
C PHE A 406 25.52 -1.94 2.60
N GLN A 407 25.41 -2.53 3.80
CA GLN A 407 24.21 -3.23 4.22
C GLN A 407 23.01 -2.27 4.33
N GLN A 408 23.22 -1.03 4.75
CA GLN A 408 22.18 -0.01 4.73
C GLN A 408 21.81 0.41 3.30
N VAL A 409 22.78 0.50 2.39
CA VAL A 409 22.51 0.77 0.96
C VAL A 409 21.66 -0.34 0.35
N ILE A 410 22.04 -1.61 0.54
CA ILE A 410 21.28 -2.77 0.03
C ILE A 410 19.90 -2.86 0.67
N GLY A 411 19.79 -2.68 1.99
CA GLY A 411 18.49 -2.70 2.66
C GLY A 411 17.57 -1.57 2.20
N GLY A 412 18.13 -0.37 1.99
CA GLY A 412 17.42 0.77 1.41
C GLY A 412 16.95 0.48 -0.02
N LEU A 413 17.78 -0.16 -0.85
CA LEU A 413 17.42 -0.59 -2.19
C LEU A 413 16.26 -1.61 -2.18
N TYR A 414 16.35 -2.67 -1.38
CA TYR A 414 15.29 -3.68 -1.27
C TYR A 414 13.97 -3.10 -0.77
N SER A 415 14.00 -2.06 0.07
CA SER A 415 12.80 -1.34 0.49
C SER A 415 12.16 -0.45 -0.60
N ALA A 416 12.78 -0.35 -1.77
CA ALA A 416 12.34 0.50 -2.87
C ALA A 416 12.03 -0.27 -4.15
N ILE A 417 12.35 -1.57 -4.20
CA ILE A 417 11.99 -2.46 -5.30
C ILE A 417 10.56 -2.97 -5.06
N PRO A 418 9.67 -2.96 -6.06
CA PRO A 418 8.35 -3.58 -5.94
C PRO A 418 8.45 -5.04 -5.49
N ALA A 419 7.53 -5.51 -4.64
CA ALA A 419 7.59 -6.87 -4.11
C ALA A 419 7.69 -7.96 -5.19
N GLU A 420 7.11 -7.74 -6.36
CA GLU A 420 7.14 -8.69 -7.49
C GLU A 420 8.51 -8.76 -8.18
N GLN A 421 9.36 -7.76 -7.98
CA GLN A 421 10.69 -7.63 -8.57
C GLN A 421 11.82 -7.81 -7.54
N LEU A 422 11.48 -7.98 -6.26
CA LEU A 422 12.46 -8.21 -5.21
C LEU A 422 13.18 -9.56 -5.48
N PRO A 423 14.53 -9.60 -5.56
CA PRO A 423 15.24 -10.84 -5.78
C PRO A 423 14.93 -11.89 -4.69
N GLY A 424 14.76 -13.14 -5.11
CA GLY A 424 14.59 -14.27 -4.20
C GLY A 424 15.81 -14.44 -3.29
N ALA A 425 15.62 -15.02 -2.10
CA ALA A 425 16.69 -15.13 -1.10
C ALA A 425 17.96 -15.84 -1.62
N ASP A 426 17.81 -16.76 -2.57
CA ASP A 426 18.90 -17.46 -3.26
C ASP A 426 19.64 -16.60 -4.30
N GLN A 427 18.98 -15.59 -4.85
CA GLN A 427 19.53 -14.65 -5.83
C GLN A 427 20.21 -13.43 -5.18
N ARG A 428 19.82 -13.07 -3.95
CA ARG A 428 20.35 -11.89 -3.25
C ARG A 428 21.88 -11.89 -3.11
N PRO A 429 22.57 -12.98 -2.72
CA PRO A 429 24.02 -12.94 -2.59
C PRO A 429 24.74 -12.57 -3.90
N ALA A 430 24.27 -13.09 -5.04
CA ALA A 430 24.85 -12.76 -6.34
C ALA A 430 24.56 -11.30 -6.73
N PHE A 431 23.32 -10.85 -6.51
CA PHE A 431 22.92 -9.47 -6.78
C PHE A 431 23.69 -8.45 -5.92
N GLU A 432 23.87 -8.74 -4.63
CA GLU A 432 24.67 -7.91 -3.72
C GLU A 432 26.15 -7.88 -4.12
N ASP A 433 26.71 -9.00 -4.56
CA ASP A 433 28.10 -9.07 -5.04
C ASP A 433 28.32 -8.26 -6.32
N ASP A 434 27.36 -8.28 -7.25
CA ASP A 434 27.39 -7.45 -8.46
C ASP A 434 27.38 -5.95 -8.11
N ILE A 435 26.51 -5.53 -7.18
CA ILE A 435 26.47 -4.15 -6.69
C ILE A 435 27.79 -3.80 -5.98
N ARG A 436 28.31 -4.71 -5.16
CA ARG A 436 29.57 -4.51 -4.41
C ARG A 436 30.76 -4.28 -5.33
N LYS A 437 30.82 -5.01 -6.46
CA LYS A 437 31.87 -4.86 -7.48
C LYS A 437 31.74 -3.56 -8.25
N ALA A 438 30.51 -3.07 -8.46
CA ALA A 438 30.26 -1.82 -9.17
C ALA A 438 30.56 -0.58 -8.31
N MET A 439 30.29 -0.65 -7.01
CA MET A 439 30.47 0.47 -6.08
C MET A 439 31.93 0.61 -5.61
N PRO A 440 32.37 1.83 -5.23
CA PRO A 440 33.68 2.02 -4.59
C PRO A 440 33.85 1.15 -3.34
N HIS A 441 35.05 0.62 -3.12
CA HIS A 441 35.34 -0.24 -1.97
C HIS A 441 35.45 0.49 -0.62
N ALA A 442 35.63 1.81 -0.64
CA ALA A 442 35.75 2.60 0.58
C ALA A 442 34.36 2.82 1.22
N GLU A 443 34.19 2.31 2.43
CA GLU A 443 33.08 2.60 3.33
C GLU A 443 33.54 3.53 4.47
N PRO A 444 32.67 4.39 5.01
CA PRO A 444 31.23 4.52 4.72
C PRO A 444 30.91 5.28 3.43
N PHE A 445 29.67 5.14 2.94
CA PHE A 445 29.13 5.89 1.80
C PHE A 445 28.44 7.16 2.30
N PRO A 446 29.05 8.35 2.15
CA PRO A 446 28.42 9.58 2.60
C PRO A 446 27.21 9.91 1.71
N GLU A 447 26.08 10.15 2.35
CA GLU A 447 24.85 10.59 1.73
C GLU A 447 24.51 12.00 2.20
N GLN A 448 24.19 12.90 1.26
CA GLN A 448 23.56 14.17 1.60
C GLN A 448 22.05 14.00 1.62
N VAL A 449 21.44 14.24 2.78
CA VAL A 449 20.00 14.11 2.99
C VAL A 449 19.39 15.48 3.13
N HIS A 450 18.38 15.75 2.30
CA HIS A 450 17.55 16.95 2.37
C HIS A 450 16.12 16.55 2.71
N VAL A 451 15.65 16.96 3.89
CA VAL A 451 14.28 16.73 4.33
C VAL A 451 13.51 18.02 4.17
N SER A 452 12.67 18.11 3.15
CA SER A 452 11.85 19.30 2.90
C SER A 452 10.49 19.14 3.56
N VAL A 453 10.05 20.19 4.24
CA VAL A 453 8.73 20.27 4.86
C VAL A 453 7.98 21.40 4.16
N LEU A 454 6.75 21.12 3.72
CA LEU A 454 5.80 22.09 3.21
C LEU A 454 4.58 22.06 4.13
N VAL A 455 4.15 23.22 4.61
CA VAL A 455 3.01 23.35 5.53
C VAL A 455 2.04 24.41 5.04
N GLY A 456 0.76 24.23 5.35
CA GLY A 456 -0.29 25.24 5.22
C GLY A 456 -1.33 25.04 6.31
N ARG A 457 -1.92 26.13 6.81
CA ARG A 457 -2.88 26.09 7.93
C ARG A 457 -4.19 26.81 7.63
N THR A 458 -5.25 26.38 8.30
CA THR A 458 -6.52 27.07 8.36
C THR A 458 -6.36 28.38 9.13
N ALA A 459 -7.25 29.33 8.84
CA ALA A 459 -7.28 30.65 9.46
C ALA A 459 -7.55 30.61 10.97
#